data_AF-A0AAV6BY82-F1
#
_entry.id   AF-A0AAV6BY82-F1
#
_cell.length_a   1.000
_cell.length_b   1.000
_cell.length_c   1.000
_cell.angle_alpha   90.00
_cell.angle_beta   90.00
_cell.angle_gamma   90.00
#
_symmetry.space_group_name_H-M   'P 1'
#
loop_
_entity.id
_entity.type
_entity.pdbx_description
1 polymer ?
#
loop_
_entity_poly.entity_id
_entity_poly.type
_entity_poly.pdbx_seq_one_letter_code
_entity_poly.pdbx_strand_id
1 'polypeptide(L)'
;MRQHVVFEGGNYFQSPTLLEFTAENPVRHGRLPKNIVQIAGVILDAGAEQPALNETLELVASGRVPRECGVQIPLVELLCARGADPNTAMRTAAMHGEFAAVDALMRRGGRMDLPVAAALGRMDEVRRLLPTASHEDRHLALALGSQYGRVEVVRLLLDAGEDPNRYNPVGGHSHSTPLHQAALAGHEELVRLLVERGARADLKDIVWQGTPADWARHGDRKEVEAYLRGLERRRA
;
A
#
# COMPACT_ATOMS: atom_id res chain seq x y z
N MET A 1 -22.17 -19.90 -22.68
CA MET A 1 -21.22 -20.53 -21.75
C MET A 1 -20.76 -19.46 -20.76
N ARG A 2 -21.36 -19.38 -19.58
CA ARG A 2 -20.95 -18.40 -18.54
C ARG A 2 -19.71 -18.97 -17.86
N GLN A 3 -18.53 -18.43 -18.15
CA GLN A 3 -17.34 -18.76 -17.38
C GLN A 3 -17.44 -18.04 -16.04
N HIS A 4 -17.81 -18.78 -14.99
CA HIS A 4 -17.64 -18.33 -13.62
C HIS A 4 -16.18 -18.52 -13.25
N VAL A 5 -15.46 -17.41 -13.07
CA VAL A 5 -14.13 -17.42 -12.45
C VAL A 5 -14.36 -17.36 -10.94
N VAL A 6 -14.04 -18.44 -10.24
CA VAL A 6 -14.09 -18.50 -8.77
C VAL A 6 -12.72 -18.08 -8.24
N PHE A 7 -12.68 -17.06 -7.39
CA PHE A 7 -11.47 -16.64 -6.68
C PHE A 7 -11.53 -17.18 -5.25
N GLU A 8 -10.49 -17.89 -4.81
CA GLU A 8 -10.35 -18.31 -3.41
C GLU A 8 -9.73 -17.17 -2.59
N GLY A 9 -10.52 -16.58 -1.71
CA GLY A 9 -10.14 -15.46 -0.86
C GLY A 9 -11.29 -14.45 -0.76
N GLY A 10 -12.05 -14.54 0.33
CA GLY A 10 -13.15 -13.66 0.75
C GLY A 10 -13.66 -12.64 -0.27
N ASN A 11 -14.77 -12.95 -0.92
CA ASN A 11 -15.69 -12.06 -1.65
C ASN A 11 -15.14 -11.01 -2.65
N TYR A 12 -13.85 -10.99 -2.98
CA TYR A 12 -13.20 -9.89 -3.71
C TYR A 12 -13.81 -9.61 -5.09
N PHE A 13 -14.53 -10.56 -5.70
CA PHE A 13 -15.14 -10.41 -7.02
C PHE A 13 -16.41 -11.30 -7.14
N GLN A 14 -17.33 -11.24 -6.17
CA GLN A 14 -18.54 -12.10 -6.23
C GLN A 14 -19.50 -11.72 -7.36
N SER A 15 -19.57 -10.44 -7.72
CA SER A 15 -20.49 -9.93 -8.75
C SER A 15 -19.92 -8.68 -9.44
N PRO A 16 -18.79 -8.80 -10.16
CA PRO A 16 -18.20 -7.66 -10.85
C PRO A 16 -19.10 -7.16 -11.98
N THR A 17 -19.10 -5.85 -12.16
CA THR A 17 -19.64 -5.18 -13.33
C THR A 17 -18.61 -5.18 -14.47
N LEU A 18 -19.01 -4.72 -15.65
CA LEU A 18 -18.08 -4.56 -16.78
C LEU A 18 -16.98 -3.51 -16.49
N LEU A 19 -17.25 -2.57 -15.58
CA LEU A 19 -16.35 -1.47 -15.30
C LEU A 19 -15.09 -1.95 -14.55
N GLU A 20 -15.20 -2.85 -13.56
CA GLU A 20 -14.03 -3.36 -12.83
C GLU A 20 -13.07 -4.15 -13.73
N PHE A 21 -13.57 -4.73 -14.83
CA PHE A 21 -12.70 -5.40 -15.80
C PHE A 21 -11.72 -4.44 -16.49
N THR A 22 -12.00 -3.13 -16.47
CA THR A 22 -11.08 -2.12 -17.02
C THR A 22 -9.83 -1.88 -16.17
N ALA A 23 -9.83 -2.35 -14.92
CA ALA A 23 -8.71 -2.23 -14.00
C ALA A 23 -7.66 -3.34 -14.14
N GLU A 24 -8.03 -4.49 -14.72
CA GLU A 24 -7.15 -5.67 -14.81
C GLU A 24 -6.47 -6.03 -13.48
N ASN A 25 -7.26 -5.90 -12.41
CA ASN A 25 -6.92 -6.17 -11.02
C ASN A 25 -8.13 -6.87 -10.37
N PRO A 26 -8.07 -8.18 -10.06
CA PRO A 26 -6.90 -9.04 -10.14
C PRO A 26 -6.43 -9.28 -11.58
N VAL A 27 -5.15 -9.58 -11.74
CA VAL A 27 -4.50 -9.75 -13.05
C VAL A 27 -4.97 -11.06 -13.70
N ARG A 28 -5.48 -10.98 -14.93
CA ARG A 28 -5.93 -12.15 -15.73
C ARG A 28 -5.07 -12.38 -16.97
N HIS A 29 -4.68 -11.31 -17.64
CA HIS A 29 -3.95 -11.26 -18.90
C HIS A 29 -2.66 -10.45 -18.82
N GLY A 30 -2.48 -9.63 -17.78
CA GLY A 30 -1.27 -8.83 -17.58
C GLY A 30 -1.11 -7.68 -18.59
N ARG A 31 -2.18 -7.33 -19.32
CA ARG A 31 -2.19 -6.24 -20.30
C ARG A 31 -3.58 -5.64 -20.43
N LEU A 32 -3.62 -4.35 -20.76
CA LEU A 32 -4.84 -3.62 -21.14
C LEU A 32 -4.70 -3.08 -22.57
N PRO A 33 -5.78 -3.05 -23.36
CA PRO A 33 -5.74 -2.48 -24.70
C PRO A 33 -5.57 -0.95 -24.63
N LYS A 34 -4.94 -0.37 -25.66
CA LYS A 34 -4.67 1.09 -25.71
C LYS A 34 -5.94 1.95 -25.62
N ASN A 35 -7.09 1.42 -26.05
CA ASN A 35 -8.39 2.10 -26.00
C ASN A 35 -9.19 1.81 -24.72
N ILE A 36 -8.59 1.22 -23.67
CA ILE A 36 -9.33 0.85 -22.46
C ILE A 36 -10.01 2.05 -21.78
N VAL A 37 -9.38 3.23 -21.83
CA VAL A 37 -9.96 4.47 -21.28
C VAL A 37 -11.25 4.84 -22.02
N GLN A 38 -11.28 4.66 -23.34
CA GLN A 38 -12.48 4.90 -24.16
C GLN A 38 -13.57 3.88 -23.85
N ILE A 39 -13.20 2.60 -23.70
CA ILE A 39 -14.12 1.52 -23.31
C ILE A 39 -14.75 1.83 -21.94
N ALA A 40 -13.94 2.21 -20.95
CA ALA A 40 -14.42 2.62 -19.64
C ALA A 40 -15.39 3.80 -19.74
N GLY A 41 -15.09 4.79 -20.59
CA GLY A 41 -15.98 5.92 -20.89
C GLY A 41 -17.35 5.46 -21.41
N VAL A 42 -17.39 4.55 -22.38
CA VAL A 42 -18.64 3.99 -22.93
C VAL A 42 -19.45 3.25 -21.86
N ILE A 43 -18.78 2.46 -21.01
CA ILE A 43 -19.46 1.76 -19.90
C ILE A 43 -20.07 2.76 -18.91
N LEU A 44 -19.33 3.81 -18.57
CA LEU A 44 -19.81 4.87 -17.67
C LEU A 44 -20.98 5.63 -18.28
N ASP A 45 -20.93 5.94 -19.58
CA ASP A 45 -22.01 6.62 -20.31
C ASP A 45 -23.30 5.77 -20.39
N ALA A 46 -23.17 4.43 -20.31
CA ALA A 46 -24.30 3.51 -20.24
C ALA A 46 -24.98 3.45 -18.86
N GLY A 47 -24.48 4.20 -17.86
CA GLY A 47 -25.10 4.34 -16.55
C GLY A 47 -24.57 3.36 -15.50
N ALA A 48 -23.24 3.28 -15.33
CA ALA A 48 -22.65 2.50 -14.25
C ALA A 48 -23.02 3.08 -12.86
N GLU A 49 -23.32 2.20 -11.90
CA GLU A 49 -23.70 2.61 -10.55
C GLU A 49 -22.50 3.12 -9.74
N GLN A 50 -22.75 4.06 -8.82
CA GLN A 50 -21.73 4.71 -8.01
C GLN A 50 -20.78 3.74 -7.26
N PRO A 51 -21.25 2.62 -6.66
CA PRO A 51 -20.34 1.67 -6.01
C PRO A 51 -19.29 1.11 -6.97
N ALA A 52 -19.68 0.78 -8.21
CA ALA A 52 -18.77 0.24 -9.22
C ALA A 52 -17.70 1.26 -9.64
N LEU A 53 -18.01 2.57 -9.59
CA LEU A 53 -17.03 3.63 -9.87
C LEU A 53 -15.93 3.66 -8.80
N ASN A 54 -16.31 3.63 -7.52
CA ASN A 54 -15.36 3.67 -6.41
C ASN A 54 -14.52 2.39 -6.34
N GLU A 55 -15.16 1.23 -6.52
CA GLU A 55 -14.47 -0.06 -6.56
C GLU A 55 -13.49 -0.11 -7.73
N THR A 56 -13.92 0.29 -8.94
CA THR A 56 -13.02 0.37 -10.09
C THR A 56 -11.87 1.35 -9.84
N LEU A 57 -12.14 2.49 -9.20
CA LEU A 57 -11.10 3.48 -8.89
C LEU A 57 -10.04 2.90 -7.95
N GLU A 58 -10.43 2.17 -6.91
CA GLU A 58 -9.50 1.48 -6.00
C GLU A 58 -8.65 0.44 -6.74
N LEU A 59 -9.27 -0.35 -7.61
CA LEU A 59 -8.61 -1.38 -8.40
C LEU A 59 -7.61 -0.80 -9.40
N VAL A 60 -7.99 0.28 -10.11
CA VAL A 60 -7.10 0.99 -11.04
C VAL A 60 -5.94 1.65 -10.30
N ALA A 61 -6.23 2.34 -9.19
CA ALA A 61 -5.23 3.14 -8.47
C ALA A 61 -4.17 2.27 -7.76
N SER A 62 -4.50 1.04 -7.37
CA SER A 62 -3.55 0.04 -6.85
C SER A 62 -2.97 -0.89 -7.93
N GLY A 63 -3.49 -0.82 -9.16
CA GLY A 63 -3.23 -1.82 -10.18
C GLY A 63 -1.90 -1.62 -10.90
N ARG A 64 -0.99 -2.61 -10.76
CA ARG A 64 0.26 -2.67 -11.52
C ARG A 64 0.04 -2.68 -13.04
N VAL A 65 -0.96 -3.42 -13.53
CA VAL A 65 -1.19 -3.57 -14.98
C VAL A 65 -1.64 -2.27 -15.65
N PRO A 66 -2.63 -1.52 -15.12
CA PRO A 66 -2.92 -0.16 -15.59
C PRO A 66 -1.69 0.75 -15.64
N ARG A 67 -0.80 0.67 -14.63
CA ARG A 67 0.43 1.47 -14.60
C ARG A 67 1.37 1.08 -15.74
N GLU A 68 1.71 -0.20 -15.84
CA GLU A 68 2.65 -0.70 -16.85
C GLU A 68 2.13 -0.49 -18.28
N CYS A 69 0.81 -0.46 -18.47
CA CYS A 69 0.19 -0.14 -19.75
C CYS A 69 0.09 1.38 -20.03
N GLY A 70 0.46 2.25 -19.08
CA GLY A 70 0.39 3.70 -19.23
C GLY A 70 -1.04 4.29 -19.20
N VAL A 71 -2.01 3.55 -18.64
CA VAL A 71 -3.44 3.92 -18.63
C VAL A 71 -3.99 4.18 -17.23
N GLN A 72 -3.20 3.95 -16.17
CA GLN A 72 -3.60 4.16 -14.78
C GLN A 72 -4.10 5.58 -14.51
N ILE A 73 -3.28 6.60 -14.79
CA ILE A 73 -3.62 7.99 -14.51
C ILE A 73 -4.83 8.46 -15.35
N PRO A 74 -4.89 8.20 -16.67
CA PRO A 74 -6.08 8.50 -17.45
C PRO A 74 -7.37 7.84 -16.92
N LEU A 75 -7.31 6.59 -16.46
CA LEU A 75 -8.47 5.91 -15.87
C LEU A 75 -8.87 6.53 -14.53
N VAL A 76 -7.91 6.85 -13.65
CA VAL A 76 -8.16 7.57 -12.39
C VAL A 76 -8.86 8.90 -12.65
N GLU A 77 -8.35 9.69 -13.59
CA GLU A 77 -8.90 11.00 -13.94
C GLU A 77 -10.30 10.89 -14.54
N LEU A 78 -10.53 9.91 -15.42
CA LEU A 78 -11.85 9.62 -15.99
C LEU A 78 -12.86 9.24 -14.92
N LEU A 79 -12.54 8.26 -14.06
CA LEU A 79 -13.45 7.79 -13.02
C LEU A 79 -13.83 8.92 -12.06
N CYS A 80 -12.86 9.72 -11.62
CA CYS A 80 -13.12 10.90 -10.78
C CYS A 80 -13.91 11.99 -11.53
N ALA A 81 -13.77 12.10 -12.85
CA ALA A 81 -14.60 13.00 -13.67
C ALA A 81 -16.04 12.53 -13.81
N ARG A 82 -16.29 11.22 -13.62
CA ARG A 82 -17.63 10.63 -13.62
C ARG A 82 -18.23 10.45 -12.24
N GLY A 83 -17.58 10.97 -11.19
CA GLY A 83 -18.12 11.03 -9.83
C GLY A 83 -17.56 10.01 -8.86
N ALA A 84 -16.54 9.21 -9.23
CA ALA A 84 -15.83 8.39 -8.25
C ALA A 84 -15.20 9.28 -7.16
N ASP A 85 -15.34 8.90 -5.88
CA ASP A 85 -14.74 9.64 -4.77
C ASP A 85 -13.23 9.32 -4.70
N PRO A 86 -12.33 10.30 -4.94
CA PRO A 86 -10.90 10.06 -4.92
C PRO A 86 -10.39 9.56 -3.56
N ASN A 87 -11.09 9.85 -2.46
CA ASN A 87 -10.67 9.47 -1.12
C ASN A 87 -10.68 7.95 -0.91
N THR A 88 -11.54 7.20 -1.61
CA THR A 88 -11.63 5.74 -1.44
C THR A 88 -10.35 5.03 -1.89
N ALA A 89 -9.65 5.61 -2.87
CA ALA A 89 -8.45 5.04 -3.45
C ALA A 89 -7.12 5.61 -2.89
N MET A 90 -7.15 6.70 -2.13
CA MET A 90 -5.94 7.39 -1.63
C MET A 90 -5.02 6.43 -0.85
N ARG A 91 -5.58 5.74 0.15
CA ARG A 91 -4.81 4.80 0.99
C ARG A 91 -4.32 3.61 0.18
N THR A 92 -5.20 3.00 -0.62
CA THR A 92 -4.83 1.79 -1.37
C THR A 92 -3.72 2.06 -2.38
N ALA A 93 -3.75 3.20 -3.07
CA ALA A 93 -2.67 3.62 -3.96
C ALA A 93 -1.36 3.83 -3.19
N ALA A 94 -1.40 4.50 -2.03
CA ALA A 94 -0.23 4.72 -1.19
C ALA A 94 0.38 3.41 -0.66
N MET A 95 -0.45 2.44 -0.24
CA MET A 95 -0.01 1.13 0.26
C MET A 95 0.68 0.27 -0.81
N HIS A 96 0.41 0.53 -2.08
CA HIS A 96 1.01 -0.17 -3.23
C HIS A 96 2.14 0.63 -3.89
N GLY A 97 2.48 1.80 -3.33
CA GLY A 97 3.58 2.65 -3.83
C GLY A 97 3.22 3.39 -5.12
N GLU A 98 1.93 3.46 -5.45
CA GLU A 98 1.43 4.12 -6.67
C GLU A 98 1.32 5.64 -6.46
N PHE A 99 2.45 6.28 -6.14
CA PHE A 99 2.48 7.69 -5.75
C PHE A 99 2.03 8.64 -6.86
N ALA A 100 2.24 8.29 -8.13
CA ALA A 100 1.70 9.07 -9.25
C ALA A 100 0.16 9.04 -9.27
N ALA A 101 -0.45 7.91 -8.90
CA ALA A 101 -1.90 7.78 -8.75
C ALA A 101 -2.39 8.58 -7.52
N VAL A 102 -1.65 8.57 -6.41
CA VAL A 102 -1.94 9.43 -5.25
C VAL A 102 -1.95 10.91 -5.64
N ASP A 103 -0.95 11.37 -6.41
CA ASP A 103 -0.92 12.75 -6.91
C ASP A 103 -2.10 13.06 -7.86
N ALA A 104 -2.51 12.10 -8.69
CA ALA A 104 -3.69 12.26 -9.55
C ALA A 104 -4.98 12.38 -8.73
N LEU A 105 -5.16 11.50 -7.73
CA LEU A 105 -6.32 11.53 -6.83
C LEU A 105 -6.40 12.86 -6.06
N MET A 106 -5.26 13.40 -5.59
CA MET A 106 -5.22 14.72 -4.94
C MET A 106 -5.65 15.85 -5.88
N ARG A 107 -5.22 15.85 -7.15
CA ARG A 107 -5.69 16.83 -8.15
C ARG A 107 -7.20 16.75 -8.38
N ARG A 108 -7.82 15.60 -8.05
CA ARG A 108 -9.27 15.37 -8.13
C ARG A 108 -10.02 15.63 -6.82
N GLY A 109 -9.35 16.12 -5.78
CA GLY A 109 -9.95 16.44 -4.48
C GLY A 109 -9.74 15.40 -3.39
N GLY A 110 -8.87 14.40 -3.62
CA GLY A 110 -8.44 13.45 -2.60
C GLY A 110 -7.73 14.14 -1.44
N ARG A 111 -8.07 13.75 -0.21
CA ARG A 111 -7.49 14.30 1.03
C ARG A 111 -6.39 13.38 1.55
N MET A 112 -5.30 13.99 2.00
CA MET A 112 -4.19 13.28 2.61
C MET A 112 -4.40 13.12 4.11
N ASP A 113 -4.28 11.89 4.59
CA ASP A 113 -4.20 11.54 6.00
C ASP A 113 -2.77 11.14 6.39
N LEU A 114 -2.57 10.82 7.67
CA LEU A 114 -1.25 10.54 8.21
C LEU A 114 -0.56 9.33 7.53
N PRO A 115 -1.23 8.18 7.29
CA PRO A 115 -0.65 7.07 6.53
C PRO A 115 -0.16 7.46 5.14
N VAL A 116 -0.97 8.21 4.37
CA VAL A 116 -0.57 8.65 3.03
C VAL A 116 0.60 9.64 3.09
N ALA A 117 0.58 10.60 4.02
CA ALA A 117 1.67 11.53 4.22
C ALA A 117 2.99 10.81 4.58
N ALA A 118 2.90 9.79 5.43
CA ALA A 118 4.02 8.97 5.83
C ALA A 118 4.59 8.16 4.67
N ALA A 119 3.76 7.53 3.84
CA ALA A 119 4.21 6.79 2.66
C ALA A 119 4.97 7.70 1.67
N LEU A 120 4.46 8.91 1.46
CA LEU A 120 5.05 9.92 0.57
C LEU A 120 6.29 10.62 1.16
N GLY A 121 6.53 10.51 2.47
CA GLY A 121 7.60 11.24 3.15
C GLY A 121 7.33 12.75 3.31
N ARG A 122 6.07 13.19 3.30
CA ARG A 122 5.71 14.62 3.39
C ARG A 122 5.73 15.09 4.85
N MET A 123 6.92 15.45 5.34
CA MET A 123 7.17 15.77 6.75
C MET A 123 6.24 16.83 7.34
N ASP A 124 5.92 17.89 6.59
CA ASP A 124 5.05 18.96 7.11
C ASP A 124 3.61 18.46 7.33
N GLU A 125 3.12 17.62 6.42
CA GLU A 125 1.81 16.96 6.56
C GLU A 125 1.82 15.95 7.70
N VAL A 126 2.90 15.17 7.84
CA VAL A 126 3.05 14.23 8.97
C VAL A 126 2.97 14.99 10.31
N ARG A 127 3.72 16.09 10.46
CA ARG A 127 3.68 16.93 11.68
C ARG A 127 2.30 17.52 11.93
N ARG A 128 1.61 17.97 10.88
CA ARG A 128 0.28 18.58 10.98
C ARG A 128 -0.79 17.56 11.38
N LEU A 129 -0.71 16.33 10.86
CA LEU A 129 -1.75 15.31 11.02
C LEU A 129 -1.55 14.42 12.25
N LEU A 130 -0.31 14.25 12.70
CA LEU A 130 0.04 13.37 13.82
C LEU A 130 -0.76 13.66 15.12
N PRO A 131 -0.95 14.92 15.57
CA PRO A 131 -1.63 15.19 16.84
C PRO A 131 -3.10 14.74 16.88
N THR A 132 -3.76 14.64 15.72
CA THR A 132 -5.19 14.28 15.61
C THR A 132 -5.42 12.87 15.08
N ALA A 133 -4.36 12.15 14.72
CA ALA A 133 -4.47 10.83 14.13
C ALA A 133 -4.84 9.76 15.17
N SER A 134 -5.64 8.78 14.75
CA SER A 134 -5.98 7.63 15.58
C SER A 134 -4.76 6.75 15.85
N HIS A 135 -4.80 5.95 16.93
CA HIS A 135 -3.74 4.96 17.21
C HIS A 135 -3.54 3.93 16.08
N GLU A 136 -4.56 3.69 15.27
CA GLU A 136 -4.46 2.82 14.10
C GLU A 136 -3.74 3.52 12.95
N ASP A 137 -4.12 4.77 12.66
CA ASP A 137 -3.49 5.56 11.59
C ASP A 137 -2.02 5.87 11.87
N ARG A 138 -1.65 6.13 13.13
CA ARG A 138 -0.24 6.34 13.51
C ARG A 138 0.60 5.10 13.28
N HIS A 139 0.08 3.92 13.64
CA HIS A 139 0.83 2.67 13.44
C HIS A 139 0.88 2.26 11.98
N LEU A 140 -0.20 2.48 11.22
CA LEU A 140 -0.16 2.30 9.76
C LEU A 140 0.85 3.25 9.11
N ALA A 141 0.92 4.51 9.57
CA ALA A 141 1.93 5.45 9.12
C ALA A 141 3.36 4.99 9.44
N LEU A 142 3.59 4.38 10.60
CA LEU A 142 4.89 3.78 10.95
C LEU A 142 5.22 2.62 10.00
N ALA A 143 4.25 1.76 9.71
CA ALA A 143 4.41 0.63 8.79
C ALA A 143 4.72 1.09 7.36
N LEU A 144 3.96 2.04 6.81
CA LEU A 144 4.17 2.57 5.45
C LEU A 144 5.45 3.40 5.35
N GLY A 145 5.72 4.24 6.34
CA GLY A 145 7.00 4.95 6.43
C GLY A 145 8.17 3.97 6.45
N SER A 146 7.99 2.82 7.10
CA SER A 146 9.02 1.78 7.14
C SER A 146 9.18 1.03 5.81
N GLN A 147 8.07 0.70 5.15
CA GLN A 147 8.06 0.06 3.83
C GLN A 147 8.75 0.92 2.76
N TYR A 148 8.56 2.24 2.81
CA TYR A 148 9.10 3.18 1.81
C TYR A 148 10.37 3.92 2.25
N GLY A 149 11.00 3.51 3.35
CA GLY A 149 12.32 4.02 3.74
C GLY A 149 12.31 5.48 4.21
N ARG A 150 11.20 5.95 4.78
CA ARG A 150 11.03 7.34 5.22
C ARG A 150 11.62 7.53 6.62
N VAL A 151 12.96 7.54 6.70
CA VAL A 151 13.71 7.56 7.97
C VAL A 151 13.23 8.65 8.92
N GLU A 152 13.11 9.90 8.47
CA GLU A 152 12.71 11.02 9.33
C GLU A 152 11.24 10.95 9.77
N VAL A 153 10.36 10.40 8.93
CA VAL A 153 8.95 10.14 9.31
C VAL A 153 8.91 9.09 10.42
N VAL A 154 9.62 7.97 10.22
CA VAL A 154 9.65 6.87 11.18
C VAL A 154 10.27 7.32 12.50
N ARG A 155 11.35 8.12 12.45
CA ARG A 155 11.96 8.73 13.64
C ARG A 155 10.94 9.54 14.43
N LEU A 156 10.20 10.43 13.77
CA LEU A 156 9.18 11.27 14.41
C LEU A 156 8.05 10.43 15.03
N LEU A 157 7.59 9.39 14.35
CA LEU A 157 6.52 8.52 14.86
C LEU A 157 6.98 7.71 16.09
N LEU A 158 8.22 7.24 16.09
CA LEU A 158 8.82 6.57 17.25
C LEU A 158 9.04 7.54 18.41
N ASP A 159 9.48 8.78 18.13
CA ASP A 159 9.61 9.85 19.14
C ASP A 159 8.24 10.22 19.76
N ALA A 160 7.15 10.05 19.00
CA ALA A 160 5.78 10.22 19.47
C ALA A 160 5.23 8.99 20.25
N GLY A 161 6.06 7.97 20.49
CA GLY A 161 5.72 6.82 21.35
C GLY A 161 5.05 5.65 20.64
N GLU A 162 5.13 5.55 19.31
CA GLU A 162 4.71 4.32 18.62
C GLU A 162 5.60 3.13 19.01
N ASP A 163 4.97 1.96 19.22
CA ASP A 163 5.67 0.72 19.53
C ASP A 163 6.12 0.01 18.24
N PRO A 164 7.44 -0.11 17.96
CA PRO A 164 7.93 -0.76 16.75
C PRO A 164 7.71 -2.28 16.73
N ASN A 165 7.28 -2.88 17.83
CA ASN A 165 7.03 -4.33 17.95
C ASN A 165 5.56 -4.71 17.74
N ARG A 166 4.66 -3.73 17.65
CA ARG A 166 3.25 -3.99 17.34
C ARG A 166 3.11 -4.44 15.89
N TYR A 167 2.27 -5.46 15.66
CA TYR A 167 1.91 -5.90 14.32
C TYR A 167 1.14 -4.82 13.55
N ASN A 168 1.37 -4.75 12.25
CA ASN A 168 0.73 -3.77 11.39
C ASN A 168 -0.81 -3.94 11.40
N PRO A 169 -1.58 -2.88 11.15
CA PRO A 169 -3.02 -2.98 11.09
C PRO A 169 -3.49 -3.68 9.81
N VAL A 170 -4.79 -3.97 9.74
CA VAL A 170 -5.43 -4.63 8.58
C VAL A 170 -5.15 -3.82 7.31
N GLY A 171 -4.82 -4.51 6.21
CA GLY A 171 -4.43 -3.89 4.94
C GLY A 171 -2.94 -3.49 4.84
N GLY A 172 -2.22 -3.38 5.97
CA GLY A 172 -0.80 -2.99 6.00
C GLY A 172 0.17 -4.16 6.21
N HIS A 173 -0.11 -5.36 5.65
CA HIS A 173 0.58 -6.61 5.98
C HIS A 173 0.49 -6.96 7.47
N SER A 174 -0.74 -7.10 7.97
CA SER A 174 -1.06 -7.26 9.40
C SER A 174 -0.40 -8.47 10.10
N HIS A 175 0.13 -9.40 9.34
CA HIS A 175 0.92 -10.52 9.86
C HIS A 175 2.36 -10.16 10.22
N SER A 176 2.81 -8.94 9.94
CA SER A 176 4.21 -8.50 10.09
C SER A 176 4.35 -7.23 10.94
N THR A 177 5.58 -6.85 11.26
CA THR A 177 5.91 -5.60 12.00
C THR A 177 6.60 -4.59 11.07
N PRO A 178 6.76 -3.32 11.47
CA PRO A 178 7.49 -2.32 10.67
C PRO A 178 8.92 -2.75 10.31
N LEU A 179 9.60 -3.50 11.19
CA LEU A 179 10.94 -4.03 10.92
C LEU A 179 10.96 -5.07 9.80
N HIS A 180 9.93 -5.91 9.69
CA HIS A 180 9.80 -6.85 8.56
C HIS A 180 9.69 -6.11 7.22
N GLN A 181 8.88 -5.04 7.18
CA GLN A 181 8.68 -4.22 5.99
C GLN A 181 9.99 -3.53 5.55
N ALA A 182 10.68 -2.88 6.50
CA ALA A 182 11.97 -2.24 6.23
C ALA A 182 13.03 -3.25 5.76
N ALA A 183 13.01 -4.46 6.35
CA ALA A 183 13.97 -5.52 6.03
C ALA A 183 13.78 -6.08 4.61
N LEU A 184 12.53 -6.38 4.20
CA LEU A 184 12.22 -6.82 2.85
C LEU A 184 12.54 -5.75 1.79
N ALA A 185 12.26 -4.49 2.11
CA ALA A 185 12.51 -3.36 1.22
C ALA A 185 14.02 -3.01 1.13
N GLY A 186 14.85 -3.45 2.07
CA GLY A 186 16.30 -3.26 2.05
C GLY A 186 16.76 -1.90 2.58
N HIS A 187 15.94 -1.22 3.39
CA HIS A 187 16.26 0.12 3.91
C HIS A 187 17.21 0.01 5.11
N GLU A 188 18.51 -0.17 4.85
CA GLU A 188 19.50 -0.46 5.90
C GLU A 188 19.53 0.58 7.04
N GLU A 189 19.58 1.87 6.70
CA GLU A 189 19.58 2.96 7.69
C GLU A 189 18.34 2.89 8.59
N LEU A 190 17.18 2.64 7.99
CA LEU A 190 15.91 2.54 8.70
C LEU A 190 15.84 1.27 9.57
N VAL A 191 16.37 0.14 9.10
CA VAL A 191 16.48 -1.09 9.88
C VAL A 191 17.30 -0.86 11.14
N ARG A 192 18.44 -0.15 11.01
CA ARG A 192 19.28 0.23 12.16
C ARG A 192 18.52 1.14 13.12
N LEU A 193 17.86 2.18 12.62
CA LEU A 193 17.03 3.07 13.43
C LEU A 193 15.95 2.30 14.20
N LEU A 194 15.19 1.42 13.55
CA LEU A 194 14.14 0.64 14.22
C LEU A 194 14.72 -0.23 15.34
N VAL A 195 15.85 -0.92 15.10
CA VAL A 195 16.53 -1.72 16.12
C VAL A 195 17.04 -0.86 17.28
N GLU A 196 17.66 0.28 16.99
CA GLU A 196 18.12 1.25 17.99
C GLU A 196 16.96 1.77 18.86
N ARG A 197 15.76 1.87 18.27
CA ARG A 197 14.52 2.27 18.94
C ARG A 197 13.74 1.10 19.54
N GLY A 198 14.38 -0.06 19.72
CA GLY A 198 13.82 -1.19 20.47
C GLY A 198 13.02 -2.20 19.65
N ALA A 199 13.05 -2.12 18.32
CA ALA A 199 12.48 -3.17 17.48
C ALA A 199 13.22 -4.51 17.70
N ARG A 200 12.45 -5.57 17.87
CA ARG A 200 12.93 -6.93 18.09
C ARG A 200 13.19 -7.62 16.76
N ALA A 201 14.45 -8.00 16.54
CA ALA A 201 14.89 -8.74 15.35
C ALA A 201 14.47 -10.22 15.35
N ASP A 202 13.96 -10.74 16.48
CA ASP A 202 13.59 -12.14 16.69
C ASP A 202 12.08 -12.41 16.59
N LEU A 203 11.24 -11.37 16.41
CA LEU A 203 9.80 -11.56 16.23
C LEU A 203 9.53 -12.25 14.89
N LYS A 204 8.67 -13.26 14.92
CA LYS A 204 8.25 -13.99 13.73
C LYS A 204 6.93 -13.44 13.20
N ASP A 205 6.82 -13.26 11.90
CA ASP A 205 5.55 -12.94 11.28
C ASP A 205 4.53 -14.09 11.47
N ILE A 206 3.23 -13.76 11.48
CA ILE A 206 2.16 -14.71 11.83
C ILE A 206 1.99 -15.80 10.77
N VAL A 207 2.17 -15.47 9.49
CA VAL A 207 1.80 -16.33 8.35
C VAL A 207 2.92 -17.31 8.02
N TRP A 208 4.16 -16.82 7.92
CA TRP A 208 5.30 -17.61 7.48
C TRP A 208 6.24 -18.01 8.61
N GLN A 209 5.98 -17.53 9.83
CA GLN A 209 6.85 -17.74 10.99
C GLN A 209 8.30 -17.28 10.74
N GLY A 210 8.51 -16.37 9.79
CA GLY A 210 9.81 -15.83 9.41
C GLY A 210 10.14 -14.58 10.21
N THR A 211 11.42 -14.39 10.55
CA THR A 211 11.90 -13.17 11.20
C THR A 211 12.15 -12.06 10.17
N PRO A 212 12.44 -10.81 10.60
CA PRO A 212 12.89 -9.78 9.67
C PRO A 212 14.11 -10.18 8.85
N ALA A 213 15.01 -11.02 9.39
CA ALA A 213 16.14 -11.56 8.62
C ALA A 213 15.68 -12.52 7.51
N ASP A 214 14.65 -13.33 7.74
CA ASP A 214 14.05 -14.19 6.70
C ASP A 214 13.40 -13.38 5.58
N TRP A 215 12.77 -12.26 5.93
CA TRP A 215 12.20 -11.31 4.95
C TRP A 215 13.29 -10.62 4.13
N ALA A 216 14.37 -10.18 4.77
CA ALA A 216 15.54 -9.64 4.08
C ALA A 216 16.13 -10.66 3.10
N ARG A 217 16.28 -11.91 3.52
CA ARG A 217 16.75 -13.02 2.67
C ARG A 217 15.82 -13.23 1.47
N HIS A 218 14.51 -13.24 1.70
CA HIS A 218 13.51 -13.39 0.64
C HIS A 218 13.58 -12.25 -0.39
N GLY A 219 13.88 -11.02 0.06
CA GLY A 219 14.08 -9.86 -0.79
C GLY A 219 15.50 -9.71 -1.38
N ASP A 220 16.39 -10.68 -1.18
CA ASP A 220 17.82 -10.61 -1.55
C ASP A 220 18.54 -9.37 -0.98
N ARG A 221 18.23 -9.01 0.27
CA ARG A 221 18.81 -7.86 1.01
C ARG A 221 19.95 -8.34 1.91
N LYS A 222 21.08 -8.72 1.31
CA LYS A 222 22.18 -9.45 1.99
C LYS A 222 22.77 -8.71 3.19
N GLU A 223 22.99 -7.40 3.07
CA GLU A 223 23.57 -6.58 4.14
C GLU A 223 22.63 -6.50 5.34
N VAL A 224 21.34 -6.29 5.07
CA VAL A 224 20.28 -6.25 6.08
C VAL A 224 20.10 -7.61 6.75
N GLU A 225 20.07 -8.69 5.96
CA GLU A 225 20.02 -10.06 6.49
C GLU A 225 21.20 -10.32 7.43
N ALA A 226 22.43 -10.05 6.99
CA ALA A 226 23.63 -10.29 7.77
C ALA A 226 23.61 -9.52 9.11
N TYR A 227 23.17 -8.26 9.07
CA TYR A 227 23.02 -7.42 10.27
C TYR A 227 22.00 -8.02 11.26
N LEU A 228 20.80 -8.38 10.78
CA LEU A 228 19.72 -8.91 11.60
C LEU A 228 20.05 -10.29 12.17
N ARG A 229 20.63 -11.20 11.36
CA ARG A 229 21.14 -12.50 11.85
C ARG A 229 22.21 -12.33 12.92
N GLY A 230 23.04 -11.30 12.79
CA GLY A 230 24.02 -10.95 13.82
C GLY A 230 23.39 -10.56 15.16
N LEU A 231 22.22 -9.91 15.15
CA LEU A 231 21.47 -9.55 16.35
C LEU A 231 20.79 -10.76 17.00
N GLU A 232 20.16 -11.62 16.20
CA GLU A 232 19.50 -12.85 16.67
C GLU A 232 20.46 -13.75 17.45
N ARG A 233 21.67 -13.98 16.92
CA ARG A 233 22.70 -14.81 17.57
C ARG A 233 23.21 -14.26 18.90
N ARG A 234 23.14 -12.95 19.13
CA ARG A 234 23.61 -12.32 20.37
C ARG A 234 22.59 -12.41 21.51
N ARG A 235 21.35 -12.79 21.22
CA ARG A 235 20.24 -12.88 22.19
C ARG A 235 19.83 -14.32 22.53
N ALA A 236 20.37 -15.30 21.81
CA ALA A 236 20.22 -16.74 22.09
C ALA A 236 21.28 -17.21 23.09
#